data_AF-A0A6A4JIK8-F1
#
_entry.id   AF-A0A6A4JIK8-F1
#
_cell.length_a   1.000
_cell.length_b   1.000
_cell.length_c   1.000
_cell.angle_alpha   90.00
_cell.angle_beta   90.00
_cell.angle_gamma   90.00
#
_symmetry.space_group_name_H-M   'P 1'
#
loop_
_entity.id
_entity.type
_entity.pdbx_description
1 polymer ?
#
loop_
_entity_poly.entity_id
_entity_poly.type
_entity_poly.pdbx_seq_one_letter_code
_entity_poly.pdbx_strand_id
1 'polypeptide(L)'
;MKREKVYREFHAELRRSTANARERNRMHNLNAALNRLRRHLPVEVNMLGKARLSKIETLKVACNYISVLSETLETGHPLTSADLTLRLGVGICISKEQPSNKILKQKPKKDLDICERKGYPEFHNLAEFDRNHQ
;
A
#
# COMPACT_ATOMS: atom_id res chain seq x y z
N MET A 1 37.19 14.47 -13.72
CA MET A 1 36.29 15.40 -12.99
C MET A 1 34.85 15.43 -13.51
N LYS A 2 34.52 15.88 -14.74
CA LYS A 2 33.10 15.94 -15.20
C LYS A 2 32.42 14.57 -15.35
N ARG A 3 33.12 13.57 -15.90
CA ARG A 3 32.59 12.19 -16.05
C ARG A 3 32.30 11.54 -14.69
N GLU A 4 33.22 11.66 -13.74
CA GLU A 4 33.07 11.08 -12.39
C GLU A 4 31.85 11.61 -11.61
N LYS A 5 31.52 12.89 -11.77
CA LYS A 5 30.29 13.47 -11.19
C LYS A 5 29.04 12.83 -11.77
N VAL A 6 29.01 12.63 -13.08
CA VAL A 6 27.91 11.99 -13.83
C VAL A 6 27.69 10.55 -13.34
N TYR A 7 28.76 9.77 -13.08
CA TYR A 7 28.64 8.43 -12.49
C TYR A 7 28.08 8.44 -11.06
N ARG A 8 28.55 9.35 -10.21
CA ARG A 8 28.06 9.46 -8.83
C ARG A 8 26.56 9.77 -8.81
N GLU A 9 26.10 10.63 -9.70
CA GLU A 9 24.68 10.95 -9.89
C GLU A 9 23.88 9.73 -10.37
N PHE A 10 24.40 8.97 -11.34
CA PHE A 10 23.77 7.72 -11.81
C PHE A 10 23.59 6.71 -10.68
N HIS A 11 24.64 6.42 -9.92
CA HIS A 11 24.57 5.45 -8.83
C HIS A 11 23.61 5.90 -7.72
N ALA A 12 23.56 7.20 -7.42
CA ALA A 12 22.58 7.73 -6.48
C ALA A 12 21.14 7.54 -7.00
N GLU A 13 20.89 7.79 -8.30
CA GLU A 13 19.59 7.58 -8.93
C GLU A 13 19.18 6.09 -8.95
N LEU A 14 20.12 5.19 -9.24
CA LEU A 14 19.91 3.75 -9.23
C LEU A 14 19.60 3.22 -7.82
N ARG A 15 20.36 3.64 -6.81
CA ARG A 15 20.09 3.29 -5.39
C ARG A 15 18.72 3.81 -4.94
N ARG A 16 18.35 5.02 -5.33
CA ARG A 16 17.03 5.58 -5.02
C ARG A 16 15.91 4.80 -5.71
N SER A 17 16.10 4.46 -6.99
CA SER A 17 15.12 3.70 -7.78
C SER A 17 14.88 2.31 -7.20
N THR A 18 15.95 1.60 -6.86
CA THR A 18 15.88 0.27 -6.23
C THR A 18 15.24 0.32 -4.85
N ALA A 19 15.57 1.32 -4.02
CA ALA A 19 14.91 1.56 -2.74
C ALA A 19 13.40 1.81 -2.91
N ASN A 20 13.01 2.67 -3.86
CA ASN A 20 11.60 2.94 -4.16
C ASN A 20 10.84 1.72 -4.67
N ALA A 21 11.50 0.84 -5.44
CA ALA A 21 10.90 -0.42 -5.90
C ALA A 21 10.63 -1.37 -4.72
N ARG A 22 11.58 -1.48 -3.77
CA ARG A 22 11.40 -2.27 -2.55
C ARG A 22 10.26 -1.74 -1.69
N GLU A 23 10.17 -0.43 -1.49
CA GLU A 23 9.10 0.17 -0.68
C GLU A 23 7.73 -0.03 -1.33
N ARG A 24 7.63 0.07 -2.67
CA ARG A 24 6.40 -0.30 -3.38
C ARG A 24 5.98 -1.73 -3.09
N ASN A 25 6.90 -2.69 -3.19
CA ASN A 25 6.60 -4.10 -2.93
C ASN A 25 6.12 -4.32 -1.49
N ARG A 26 6.79 -3.69 -0.52
CA ARG A 26 6.36 -3.69 0.89
C ARG A 26 4.93 -3.14 1.03
N MET A 27 4.61 -2.03 0.38
CA MET A 27 3.28 -1.44 0.39
C MET A 27 2.22 -2.30 -0.32
N HIS A 28 2.57 -3.01 -1.40
CA HIS A 28 1.68 -3.97 -2.04
C HIS A 28 1.29 -5.10 -1.09
N ASN A 29 2.27 -5.67 -0.37
CA ASN A 29 2.02 -6.71 0.63
C ASN A 29 1.12 -6.22 1.77
N LEU A 30 1.37 -5.01 2.28
CA LEU A 30 0.55 -4.40 3.33
C LEU A 30 -0.90 -4.18 2.86
N ASN A 31 -1.07 -3.64 1.64
CA ASN A 31 -2.41 -3.41 1.10
C ASN A 31 -3.15 -4.73 0.80
N ALA A 32 -2.43 -5.78 0.40
CA ALA A 32 -2.99 -7.12 0.21
C ALA A 32 -3.48 -7.71 1.54
N ALA A 33 -2.71 -7.57 2.63
CA ALA A 33 -3.14 -7.97 3.97
C ALA A 33 -4.39 -7.22 4.43
N LEU A 34 -4.45 -5.89 4.20
CA LEU A 34 -5.63 -5.09 4.53
C LEU A 34 -6.85 -5.50 3.70
N ASN A 35 -6.69 -5.85 2.42
CA ASN A 35 -7.77 -6.40 1.61
C ASN A 35 -8.22 -7.78 2.09
N ARG A 36 -7.31 -8.61 2.61
CA ARG A 36 -7.67 -9.87 3.26
C ARG A 36 -8.51 -9.63 4.51
N LEU A 37 -8.13 -8.67 5.35
CA LEU A 37 -8.93 -8.28 6.51
C LEU A 37 -10.35 -7.88 6.11
N ARG A 38 -10.53 -7.06 5.07
CA ARG A 38 -11.86 -6.66 4.56
C ARG A 38 -12.77 -7.85 4.20
N ARG A 39 -12.20 -8.97 3.75
CA ARG A 39 -12.98 -10.18 3.41
C ARG A 39 -13.51 -10.92 4.64
N HIS A 40 -12.93 -10.69 5.81
CA HIS A 40 -13.36 -11.28 7.07
C HIS A 40 -14.32 -10.37 7.86
N LEU A 41 -14.55 -9.15 7.40
CA LEU A 41 -15.53 -8.25 8.02
C LEU A 41 -16.93 -8.60 7.52
N PRO A 42 -17.98 -8.47 8.35
CA PRO A 42 -19.35 -8.75 7.94
C PRO A 42 -19.74 -7.93 6.71
N VAL A 43 -20.31 -8.61 5.72
CA VAL A 43 -20.72 -8.02 4.42
C VAL A 43 -21.73 -6.89 4.62
N GLU A 44 -22.51 -6.95 5.70
CA GLU A 44 -23.47 -5.93 6.12
C GLU A 44 -22.82 -4.56 6.34
N VAL A 45 -21.53 -4.49 6.68
CA VAL A 45 -20.79 -3.23 6.81
C VAL A 45 -20.49 -2.58 5.45
N ASN A 46 -20.55 -3.34 4.35
CA ASN A 46 -20.50 -2.79 2.99
C ASN A 46 -21.88 -2.24 2.53
N MET A 47 -22.96 -2.41 3.29
CA MET A 47 -24.29 -1.88 2.96
C MET A 47 -24.48 -0.39 3.28
N LEU A 48 -23.48 0.28 3.87
CA LEU A 48 -23.42 1.76 4.00
C LEU A 48 -23.25 2.50 2.66
N GLY A 49 -23.67 1.89 1.54
CA GLY A 49 -23.59 2.43 0.18
C GLY A 49 -22.18 2.53 -0.38
N LYS A 50 -21.16 2.03 0.32
CA LYS A 50 -19.74 2.12 -0.09
C LYS A 50 -19.21 0.76 -0.48
N ALA A 51 -18.76 0.64 -1.72
CA ALA A 51 -18.12 -0.58 -2.23
C ALA A 51 -16.85 -1.00 -1.46
N ARG A 52 -16.15 -0.04 -0.82
CA ARG A 52 -14.90 -0.29 -0.07
C ARG A 52 -14.75 0.66 1.13
N LEU A 53 -14.48 0.08 2.30
CA LEU A 53 -14.03 0.82 3.49
C LEU A 53 -12.62 1.40 3.29
N SER A 54 -12.39 2.64 3.75
CA SER A 54 -11.07 3.25 3.87
C SER A 54 -10.16 2.45 4.82
N LYS A 55 -8.86 2.78 4.87
CA LYS A 55 -7.91 2.07 5.75
C LYS A 55 -8.31 2.20 7.22
N ILE A 56 -8.66 3.40 7.66
CA ILE A 56 -9.06 3.67 9.05
C ILE A 56 -10.39 3.02 9.39
N GLU A 57 -11.39 3.10 8.49
CA GLU A 57 -12.67 2.44 8.70
C GLU A 57 -12.51 0.92 8.80
N THR A 58 -11.69 0.32 7.93
CA THR A 58 -11.41 -1.13 7.97
C THR A 58 -10.84 -1.55 9.34
N LEU A 59 -9.90 -0.78 9.89
CA LEU A 59 -9.30 -1.08 11.18
C LEU A 59 -10.29 -0.88 12.33
N LYS A 60 -11.08 0.19 12.32
CA LYS A 60 -12.12 0.44 13.32
C LYS A 60 -13.15 -0.68 13.35
N VAL A 61 -13.67 -1.07 12.19
CA VAL A 61 -14.65 -2.16 12.06
C VAL A 61 -14.07 -3.47 12.54
N ALA A 62 -12.81 -3.77 12.21
CA ALA A 62 -12.14 -4.98 12.68
C ALA A 62 -12.04 -5.04 14.21
N CYS A 63 -11.62 -3.93 14.85
CA CYS A 63 -11.56 -3.86 16.30
C CYS A 63 -12.93 -4.04 16.94
N ASN A 64 -13.94 -3.32 16.45
CA ASN A 64 -15.30 -3.44 16.95
C ASN A 64 -15.82 -4.87 16.78
N TYR A 65 -15.53 -5.52 15.66
CA TYR A 65 -15.99 -6.88 15.38
C TYR A 65 -15.37 -7.90 16.34
N ILE A 66 -14.08 -7.76 16.66
CA ILE A 66 -13.43 -8.60 17.67
C ILE A 66 -14.11 -8.40 19.03
N SER A 67 -14.34 -7.16 19.46
CA SER A 67 -15.01 -6.86 20.75
C SER A 67 -16.42 -7.45 20.81
N VAL A 68 -17.20 -7.25 19.75
CA VAL A 68 -18.58 -7.75 19.62
C VAL A 68 -18.61 -9.27 19.73
N LEU A 69 -17.77 -9.98 18.95
CA LEU A 69 -17.70 -11.44 19.00
C LEU A 69 -17.24 -11.95 20.37
N SER A 70 -16.30 -11.26 21.00
CA SER A 70 -15.80 -11.65 22.34
C SER A 70 -16.92 -11.58 23.38
N GLU A 71 -17.66 -10.47 23.40
CA GLU A 71 -18.80 -10.29 24.32
C GLU A 71 -19.93 -11.31 24.06
N THR A 72 -20.19 -11.66 22.81
CA THR A 72 -21.18 -12.69 22.46
C THR A 72 -20.81 -14.07 22.99
N LEU A 73 -19.53 -14.42 22.92
CA LEU A 73 -19.04 -15.67 23.46
C LEU A 73 -19.08 -15.68 25.00
N GLU A 74 -18.85 -14.53 25.65
CA GLU A 74 -18.90 -14.38 27.11
C GLU A 74 -20.33 -14.38 27.66
N THR A 75 -21.25 -13.65 27.01
CA THR A 75 -22.65 -13.52 27.46
C THR A 75 -23.53 -14.69 27.03
N GLY A 76 -23.13 -15.43 25.99
CA GLY A 76 -23.94 -16.48 25.38
C GLY A 76 -25.20 -15.95 24.68
N HIS A 77 -25.38 -14.63 24.56
CA HIS A 77 -26.52 -14.03 23.90
C HIS A 77 -26.26 -13.88 22.39
N PRO A 78 -27.11 -14.46 21.53
CA PRO A 78 -26.92 -14.36 20.09
C PRO A 78 -27.07 -12.91 19.63
N LEU A 79 -26.09 -12.43 18.86
CA LEU A 79 -26.17 -11.12 18.20
C LEU A 79 -27.23 -11.15 17.11
N THR A 80 -28.10 -10.15 17.12
CA THR A 80 -28.96 -9.88 15.96
C THR A 80 -28.18 -9.14 14.89
N SER A 81 -28.56 -9.31 13.61
CA SER A 81 -27.97 -8.57 12.49
C SER A 81 -28.07 -7.04 12.67
N ALA A 82 -29.17 -6.56 13.27
CA ALA A 82 -29.37 -5.14 13.58
C ALA A 82 -28.37 -4.62 14.63
N ASP A 83 -28.15 -5.38 15.72
CA ASP A 83 -27.20 -5.00 16.76
C ASP A 83 -25.75 -5.00 16.23
N LEU A 84 -25.41 -6.02 15.44
CA LEU A 84 -24.11 -6.10 14.76
C LEU A 84 -23.88 -4.88 13.86
N THR A 85 -24.87 -4.51 13.04
CA THR A 85 -24.78 -3.34 12.16
C THR A 85 -24.58 -2.04 12.95
N LEU A 86 -25.35 -1.84 14.02
CA LEU A 86 -25.26 -0.65 14.86
C LEU A 86 -23.87 -0.52 15.50
N ARG A 87 -23.38 -1.61 16.12
CA ARG A 87 -22.11 -1.63 16.84
C ARG A 87 -20.90 -1.51 15.92
N LEU A 88 -20.94 -2.14 14.75
CA LEU A 88 -19.88 -2.02 13.75
C LEU A 88 -19.88 -0.64 13.06
N GLY A 89 -21.05 0.00 12.94
CA GLY A 89 -21.19 1.33 12.36
C GLY A 89 -20.61 2.48 13.20
N VAL A 90 -20.35 2.25 14.49
CA VAL A 90 -19.84 3.28 15.41
C VAL A 90 -18.50 3.83 14.93
N GLY A 91 -18.45 5.14 14.70
CA GLY A 91 -17.21 5.84 14.33
C GLY A 91 -16.75 5.63 12.88
N ILE A 92 -17.60 5.03 12.04
CA ILE A 92 -17.46 5.07 10.57
C ILE A 92 -18.04 6.41 10.09
N CYS A 93 -17.22 7.21 9.44
CA CYS A 93 -17.69 8.45 8.83
C CYS A 93 -18.29 8.14 7.46
N ILE A 94 -19.53 8.54 7.18
CA ILE A 94 -20.04 8.56 5.81
C ILE A 94 -19.38 9.73 5.08
N SER A 95 -18.12 9.56 4.71
CA SER A 95 -17.44 10.49 3.81
C SER A 95 -18.18 10.49 2.47
N LYS A 96 -18.67 11.67 2.07
CA LYS A 96 -18.92 12.00 0.66
C LYS A 96 -17.73 11.52 -0.16
N GLU A 97 -18.01 10.88 -1.29
CA GLU A 97 -17.06 10.29 -2.22
C GLU A 97 -15.72 11.02 -2.21
N GLN A 98 -14.69 10.36 -1.68
CA GLN A 98 -13.34 10.84 -1.89
C GLN A 98 -12.96 10.44 -3.32
N PRO A 99 -12.63 11.41 -4.20
CA PRO A 99 -12.19 11.09 -5.54
C PRO A 99 -10.99 10.16 -5.39
N SER A 100 -11.03 9.03 -6.11
CA SER A 100 -9.96 8.05 -6.12
C SER A 100 -8.65 8.83 -6.22
N ASN A 101 -7.79 8.73 -5.20
CA ASN A 101 -6.42 9.21 -5.33
C ASN A 101 -5.91 8.53 -6.59
N LYS A 102 -5.73 9.32 -7.66
CA LYS A 102 -5.12 8.85 -8.89
C LYS A 102 -3.84 8.20 -8.40
N ILE A 103 -3.80 6.86 -8.45
CA ILE A 103 -2.54 6.14 -8.41
C ILE A 103 -1.73 6.94 -9.42
N LEU A 104 -0.68 7.62 -8.95
CA LEU A 104 0.28 8.20 -9.86
C LEU A 104 0.66 6.98 -10.68
N LYS A 105 0.08 6.88 -11.89
CA LYS A 105 0.37 5.82 -12.82
C LYS A 105 1.87 6.00 -12.91
N GLN A 106 2.61 5.10 -12.27
CA GLN A 106 3.98 4.94 -12.66
C GLN A 106 3.78 4.49 -14.08
N LYS A 107 3.91 5.45 -15.01
CA LYS A 107 4.10 5.13 -16.40
C LYS A 107 5.10 3.99 -16.34
N PRO A 108 4.86 2.85 -17.02
CA PRO A 108 5.96 1.94 -17.26
C PRO A 108 7.06 2.86 -17.76
N LYS A 109 8.10 3.07 -16.94
CA LYS A 109 9.31 3.68 -17.47
C LYS A 109 9.64 2.62 -18.49
N LYS A 110 9.46 2.92 -19.78
CA LYS A 110 10.14 2.17 -20.80
C LYS A 110 11.53 2.01 -20.22
N ASP A 111 11.98 0.78 -20.03
CA ASP A 111 13.37 0.46 -19.70
C ASP A 111 14.24 0.83 -20.91
N LEU A 112 13.99 2.00 -21.50
CA LEU A 112 14.96 2.74 -22.26
C LEU A 112 15.89 3.27 -21.19
N ASP A 113 16.99 2.54 -21.09
CA ASP A 113 17.97 2.58 -20.02
C ASP A 113 18.18 4.04 -19.60
N ILE A 114 18.07 4.31 -18.29
CA ILE A 114 18.36 5.66 -17.77
C ILE A 114 19.77 6.08 -18.22
N CYS A 115 20.65 5.09 -18.45
CA CYS A 115 21.93 5.24 -19.11
C CYS A 115 21.87 5.91 -20.48
N GLU A 116 21.09 5.38 -21.42
CA GLU A 116 21.01 5.89 -22.80
C GLU A 116 20.49 7.33 -22.85
N ARG A 117 19.47 7.67 -22.07
CA ARG A 117 18.85 9.01 -22.11
C ARG A 117 19.70 10.12 -21.51
N LYS A 118 20.61 9.79 -20.59
CA LYS A 118 21.46 10.77 -19.90
C LYS A 118 22.93 10.70 -20.30
N GLY A 119 23.27 9.84 -21.27
CA GLY A 119 24.65 9.62 -21.68
C GLY A 119 25.50 9.00 -20.57
N TYR A 120 24.90 8.21 -19.68
CA TYR A 120 25.69 7.40 -18.76
C TYR A 120 26.34 6.26 -19.55
N PRO A 121 27.59 5.93 -19.25
CA PRO A 121 28.31 4.87 -19.95
C PRO A 121 27.77 3.48 -19.56
N GLU A 122 27.98 2.49 -20.44
CA GLU A 122 27.50 1.10 -20.34
C GLU A 122 28.07 0.39 -19.10
N PHE A 123 27.51 0.66 -17.92
CA PHE A 123 27.75 -0.15 -16.73
C PHE A 123 26.42 -0.71 -16.28
N HIS A 124 26.28 -2.03 -16.39
CA HIS A 124 25.02 -2.70 -16.14
C HIS A 124 24.71 -2.84 -14.64
N ASN A 125 25.69 -2.62 -13.76
CA ASN A 125 25.51 -2.72 -12.31
C ASN A 125 26.63 -2.00 -11.51
N LEU A 126 26.35 -1.76 -10.22
CA LEU A 126 27.25 -1.10 -9.26
C LEU A 126 28.57 -1.89 -9.07
N ALA A 127 28.51 -3.22 -9.08
CA ALA A 127 29.66 -4.09 -8.87
C ALA A 127 30.69 -4.02 -10.02
N GLU A 128 30.26 -3.69 -11.23
CA GLU A 128 31.12 -3.53 -12.40
C GLU A 128 31.90 -2.22 -12.39
N PHE A 129 31.31 -1.16 -11.83
CA PHE A 129 32.01 0.12 -11.62
C PHE A 129 33.08 -0.01 -10.53
N ASP A 130 32.72 -0.60 -9.38
CA ASP A 130 33.64 -0.77 -8.24
C ASP A 130 34.89 -1.57 -8.62
N ARG A 131 34.78 -2.53 -9.57
CA ARG A 131 35.92 -3.28 -10.11
C ARG A 131 36.82 -2.49 -11.07
N ASN A 132 36.29 -1.49 -11.78
CA ASN A 132 37.00 -0.76 -12.83
C ASN A 132 37.67 0.54 -12.35
N HIS A 133 37.42 0.96 -11.10
CA HIS A 133 37.94 2.20 -10.51
C HIS A 133 38.69 1.97 -9.18
N GLN A 134 39.14 0.74 -8.95
CA GLN A 134 40.08 0.35 -7.90
C GLN A 134 41.48 0.24 -8.52
#